data_AF-A0A7Y7TS44-F1
#
_entry.id   AF-A0A7Y7TS44-F1
#
_cell.length_a   1.000
_cell.length_b   1.000
_cell.length_c   1.000
_cell.angle_alpha   90.00
_cell.angle_beta   90.00
_cell.angle_gamma   90.00
#
_symmetry.space_group_name_H-M   'P 1'
#
loop_
_entity.id
_entity.type
_entity.pdbx_description
1 polymer ?
#
loop_
_entity_poly.entity_id
_entity_poly.type
_entity_poly.pdbx_seq_one_letter_code
_entity_poly.pdbx_strand_id
1 'polypeptide(L)' 'CNGCHQVEGKTFWAKEHFPGSICPLYDCSINKKGFKNCGNCQQLPCQEFNNLKDPSITEKEHLESISKRVELLISLS' A
#
# COMPACT_ATOMS: atom_id res chain seq x y z
N CYS A 1 0.96 -10.26 -3.78
CA CYS A 1 1.44 -10.37 -2.38
C CYS A 1 0.39 -11.13 -1.57
N ASN A 2 0.78 -11.92 -0.57
CA ASN A 2 -0.13 -12.66 0.33
C ASN A 2 -0.99 -11.75 1.23
N GLY A 3 -0.83 -10.42 1.13
CA GLY A 3 -1.55 -9.43 1.90
C GLY A 3 -0.64 -8.75 2.92
N CYS A 4 -0.88 -7.46 3.17
CA CYS A 4 0.01 -6.63 3.98
C CYS A 4 0.17 -7.15 5.42
N HIS A 5 -0.90 -7.66 6.02
CA HIS A 5 -0.89 -8.23 7.37
C HIS A 5 -0.11 -9.53 7.47
N GLN A 6 -0.32 -10.46 6.53
CA GLN A 6 0.33 -11.77 6.57
C GLN A 6 1.86 -11.67 6.46
N VAL A 7 2.36 -10.68 5.73
CA VAL A 7 3.80 -10.46 5.55
C VAL A 7 4.36 -9.37 6.46
N GLU A 8 3.55 -8.78 7.34
CA GLU A 8 3.94 -7.66 8.22
C GLU A 8 4.64 -6.51 7.47
N GLY A 9 4.17 -6.20 6.27
CA GLY A 9 4.82 -5.23 5.38
C GLY A 9 6.16 -5.66 4.76
N LYS A 10 6.75 -6.81 5.15
CA LYS A 10 8.02 -7.34 4.64
C LYS A 10 7.84 -8.11 3.32
N THR A 11 7.28 -7.45 2.30
CA THR A 11 7.11 -8.02 0.96
C THR A 11 8.46 -8.31 0.30
N PHE A 12 8.48 -9.17 -0.73
CA PHE A 12 9.72 -9.49 -1.46
C PHE A 12 10.41 -8.21 -2.00
N TRP A 13 9.64 -7.28 -2.58
CA TRP A 13 10.15 -6.02 -3.09
C TRP A 13 10.51 -5.03 -1.99
N ALA A 14 9.81 -5.02 -0.85
CA ALA A 14 10.12 -4.09 0.24
C ALA A 14 11.49 -4.39 0.86
N LYS A 15 11.84 -5.68 0.94
CA LYS A 15 13.15 -6.13 1.42
C LYS A 15 14.29 -5.60 0.56
N GLU A 16 14.08 -5.50 -0.75
CA GLU A 16 15.11 -5.11 -1.72
C GLU A 16 15.19 -3.59 -1.91
N HIS A 17 14.07 -2.87 -1.79
CA HIS A 17 13.98 -1.47 -2.20
C HIS A 17 13.82 -0.45 -1.07
N PHE A 18 13.52 -0.87 0.17
CA PHE A 18 13.25 0.06 1.26
C PHE A 18 14.15 -0.17 2.47
N PRO A 19 14.70 0.91 3.08
CA PRO A 19 15.37 0.84 4.37
C PRO A 19 14.48 0.21 5.43
N GLY A 20 15.02 -0.73 6.21
CA GLY A 20 14.26 -1.47 7.21
C GLY A 20 13.38 -2.60 6.64
N SER A 21 13.46 -2.86 5.33
CA SER A 21 12.81 -4.00 4.66
C SER A 21 11.29 -4.04 4.84
N ILE A 22 10.66 -2.88 5.00
CA ILE A 22 9.23 -2.73 5.28
C ILE A 22 8.55 -1.85 4.23
N CYS A 23 7.37 -2.28 3.78
CA CYS A 23 6.52 -1.53 2.86
C CYS A 23 6.10 -0.20 3.52
N PRO A 24 6.34 0.95 2.88
CA PRO A 24 6.02 2.26 3.45
C PRO A 24 4.52 2.46 3.72
N LEU A 25 3.62 1.83 2.95
CA LEU A 25 2.17 1.90 3.22
C LEU A 25 1.78 1.11 4.47
N TYR A 26 2.39 -0.05 4.68
CA TYR A 26 2.15 -0.84 5.89
C TYR A 26 2.68 -0.11 7.11
N ASP A 27 3.89 0.41 7.04
CA ASP A 27 4.50 1.18 8.13
C ASP A 27 3.70 2.44 8.46
N CYS A 28 3.25 3.18 7.44
CA CYS A 28 2.39 4.36 7.63
C CYS A 28 1.05 4.00 8.25
N SER A 29 0.32 3.06 7.65
CA SER A 29 -1.06 2.76 8.05
C SER A 29 -1.12 2.01 9.38
N ILE A 30 -0.34 0.95 9.52
CA ILE A 30 -0.45 0.03 10.66
C ILE A 30 0.45 0.49 11.81
N ASN A 31 1.75 0.62 11.57
CA ASN A 31 2.71 0.89 12.66
C ASN A 31 2.60 2.32 13.20
N LYS A 32 2.49 3.32 12.31
CA LYS A 32 2.52 4.74 12.70
C LYS A 32 1.14 5.29 13.06
N LYS A 33 0.12 4.98 12.25
CA LYS A 33 -1.25 5.51 12.45
C LYS A 33 -2.18 4.59 13.24
N GLY A 34 -1.81 3.33 13.46
CA GLY A 34 -2.64 2.38 14.20
C GLY A 34 -3.94 1.99 13.47
N PHE A 35 -4.00 2.17 12.15
CA PHE A 35 -5.16 1.80 11.35
C PHE A 35 -5.17 0.31 11.03
N LYS A 36 -6.35 -0.23 10.71
CA LYS A 36 -6.49 -1.62 10.24
C LYS A 36 -5.96 -1.78 8.83
N ASN A 37 -6.18 -0.79 7.97
CA ASN A 37 -5.64 -0.74 6.62
C ASN A 37 -5.70 0.72 6.10
N CYS A 38 -5.18 0.97 4.89
CA CYS A 38 -5.10 2.33 4.38
C CYS A 38 -6.48 2.98 4.13
N GLY A 39 -7.56 2.21 4.02
CA GLY A 39 -8.94 2.71 3.84
C GLY A 39 -9.50 3.43 5.06
N ASN A 40 -8.92 3.23 6.25
CA ASN A 40 -9.24 4.06 7.43
C ASN A 40 -8.64 5.48 7.34
N CYS A 41 -7.77 5.75 6.34
CA CYS A 41 -7.18 7.06 6.13
C CYS A 41 -8.09 7.95 5.26
N GLN A 42 -8.58 9.06 5.79
CA GLN A 42 -9.42 10.03 5.06
C GLN A 42 -8.74 10.65 3.83
N GLN A 43 -7.42 10.53 3.73
CA GLN A 43 -6.64 11.02 2.59
C GLN A 43 -6.43 9.97 1.50
N LEU A 44 -6.99 8.75 1.61
CA LEU A 44 -6.81 7.69 0.62
C LEU A 44 -7.64 8.00 -0.67
N PRO A 45 -7.05 7.92 -1.89
CA PRO A 45 -5.63 7.65 -2.19
C PRO A 45 -4.73 8.85 -1.92
N CYS A 46 -3.76 8.70 -1.01
CA CYS A 46 -2.81 9.76 -0.70
C CYS A 46 -1.60 9.69 -1.64
N GLN A 47 -0.75 10.73 -1.63
CA GLN A 47 0.44 10.79 -2.48
C GLN A 47 1.36 9.57 -2.30
N GLU A 48 1.59 9.12 -1.07
CA GLU A 48 2.42 7.91 -0.81
C GLU A 48 1.84 6.67 -1.51
N PHE A 49 0.52 6.51 -1.49
CA PHE A 49 -0.17 5.40 -2.14
C PHE A 49 -0.07 5.49 -3.66
N ASN A 50 -0.20 6.69 -4.21
CA ASN A 50 -0.08 6.96 -5.64
C ASN A 50 1.36 6.78 -6.15
N ASN A 51 2.37 7.15 -5.36
CA ASN A 51 3.77 7.10 -5.77
C ASN A 51 4.34 5.67 -5.81
N LEU A 52 3.70 4.71 -5.14
CA LEU A 52 4.12 3.30 -5.13
C LEU A 52 3.61 2.56 -6.35
N LYS A 53 4.18 2.93 -7.50
CA LYS A 53 3.98 2.29 -8.78
C LYS A 53 4.97 1.15 -8.97
N ASP A 54 4.48 0.04 -9.52
CA ASP A 54 5.33 -1.03 -10.02
C ASP A 54 6.05 -0.56 -11.31
N PRO A 55 7.39 -0.54 -11.35
CA PRO A 55 8.13 -0.15 -12.56
C PRO A 55 7.82 -1.01 -13.79
N SER A 56 7.29 -2.22 -13.62
CA SER A 56 6.99 -3.13 -14.74
C SER A 56 5.65 -2.86 -15.42
N ILE A 57 4.82 -1.92 -14.91
CA ILE A 57 3.50 -1.63 -15.47
C ILE A 57 3.39 -0.20 -16.01
N THR A 58 2.46 0.00 -16.94
CA THR A 58 2.17 1.31 -17.52
C THR A 58 1.49 2.23 -16.51
N GLU A 59 1.49 3.53 -16.80
CA GLU A 59 0.76 4.51 -15.97
C GLU A 59 -0.74 4.21 -15.94
N LYS A 60 -1.32 3.79 -17.07
CA LYS A 60 -2.74 3.44 -17.15
C LYS A 60 -3.09 2.26 -16.24
N GLU A 61 -2.31 1.18 -16.30
CA GLU A 61 -2.51 0.01 -15.45
C GLU A 61 -2.34 0.34 -13.96
N HIS A 62 -1.38 1.21 -13.64
CA HIS A 62 -1.18 1.69 -12.28
C HIS A 62 -2.42 2.41 -11.74
N LEU A 63 -2.92 3.42 -12.48
CA LEU A 63 -4.11 4.18 -12.11
C LEU A 63 -5.36 3.28 -11.97
N GLU A 64 -5.57 2.34 -12.89
CA GLU A 64 -6.64 1.36 -12.80
C GLU A 64 -6.51 0.46 -11.55
N SER A 65 -5.28 0.07 -11.19
CA SER A 65 -5.02 -0.70 -9.97
C SER A 65 -5.34 0.10 -8.71
N ILE A 66 -5.06 1.42 -8.71
CA ILE A 66 -5.32 2.29 -7.57
C ILE A 66 -6.81 2.36 -7.29
N SER A 67 -7.63 2.64 -8.31
CA SER A 67 -9.08 2.71 -8.14
C SER A 67 -9.64 1.43 -7.50
N LYS A 68 -9.27 0.26 -8.02
CA LYS A 68 -9.72 -1.04 -7.50
C LYS A 68 -9.26 -1.29 -6.05
N ARG A 69 -8.01 -0.93 -5.74
CA ARG A 69 -7.46 -1.12 -4.38
C ARG A 69 -8.11 -0.17 -3.38
N VAL A 70 -8.38 1.08 -3.77
CA VAL A 70 -9.05 2.07 -2.91
C VAL A 70 -10.46 1.62 -2.55
N GLU A 71 -11.25 1.21 -3.55
CA GLU A 71 -12.61 0.70 -3.36
C GLU A 71 -12.62 -0.48 -2.38
N LEU A 72 -11.74 -1.47 -2.61
CA LEU A 72 -11.61 -2.63 -1.74
C LEU A 72 -11.24 -2.22 -0.31
N LEU A 73 -10.22 -1.38 -0.12
CA LEU A 73 -9.75 -0.98 1.20
C LEU A 73 -10.82 -0.22 1.99
N ILE A 74 -11.54 0.71 1.35
CA ILE A 74 -12.65 1.45 1.98
C ILE A 74 -13.76 0.49 2.42
N SER A 75 -14.11 -0.50 1.60
CA SER A 75 -15.15 -1.49 1.96
C SER A 75 -14.80 -2.37 3.16
N LEU A 76 -13.52 -2.46 3.52
CA LEU A 76 -12.99 -3.30 4.61
C LEU A 76 -12.63 -2.51 5.88
N SER A 77 -12.81 -1.19 5.86
CA SER A 77 -12.34 -0.24 6.86
C SER A 77 -13.34 0.06 7.96
#